data_AF-A0AAU7ZJA9-F1
#
_entry.id   AF-A0AAU7ZJA9-F1
#
_cell.length_a   1.000
_cell.length_b   1.000
_cell.length_c   1.000
_cell.angle_alpha   90.00
_cell.angle_beta   90.00
_cell.angle_gamma   90.00
#
_symmetry.space_group_name_H-M   'P 1'
#
loop_
_entity.id
_entity.type
_entity.pdbx_description
1 polymer ?
#
loop_
_entity_poly.entity_id
_entity_poly.type
_entity_poly.pdbx_seq_one_letter_code
_entity_poly.pdbx_strand_id
1 'polypeptide(L)'
;MPDGVLLTKSRDQVIESDLGERIQQLDGQPPSHIVFPAIHKTRQDVARVFARTVGTDPENDGPHFLTEVMRNNARPRFLAADAGMTGGNFAVAETGTFMVCTNEGNADIGASVPPLHIASIGIEKLVPRVEDLGVFLRLLSRSAEGTPLTQYSSHFTGPRKGGELHIVLVDNGRSRRLGMPDFWHSLKCIRCGACMNTCPVYRRSGGLAYGAIYSGPIGRHP
;
A
#
# COMPACT_ATOMS: atom_id res chain seq x y z
N MET A 1 -2.99 -1.49 -1.11
CA MET A 1 -2.91 -0.16 -1.78
C MET A 1 -1.61 0.38 -1.24
N PRO A 2 -0.54 0.52 -2.04
CA PRO A 2 0.79 0.64 -1.45
C PRO A 2 0.82 1.89 -0.56
N ASP A 3 0.98 1.62 0.73
CA ASP A 3 0.87 2.55 1.85
C ASP A 3 2.17 3.32 2.08
N GLY A 4 3.20 3.12 1.25
CA GLY A 4 4.31 4.06 1.17
C GLY A 4 5.44 3.64 0.23
N VAL A 5 5.78 4.54 -0.68
CA VAL A 5 6.91 4.48 -1.61
C VAL A 5 7.80 5.70 -1.35
N LEU A 6 9.11 5.54 -1.39
CA LEU A 6 10.08 6.64 -1.24
C LEU A 6 10.74 6.95 -2.58
N LEU A 7 10.94 8.24 -2.86
CA LEU A 7 11.65 8.74 -4.03
C LEU A 7 12.91 9.49 -3.56
N THR A 8 14.08 9.08 -4.06
CA THR A 8 15.36 9.74 -3.75
C THR A 8 15.84 10.59 -4.94
N LYS A 9 17.06 11.15 -4.84
CA LYS A 9 17.66 12.21 -5.71
C LYS A 9 17.60 11.99 -7.22
N SER A 10 17.20 10.82 -7.69
CA SER A 10 16.95 10.52 -9.08
C SER A 10 15.62 9.78 -9.23
N ARG A 11 14.84 10.09 -10.28
CA ARG A 11 13.58 9.40 -10.62
C ARG A 11 13.72 7.87 -10.74
N ASP A 12 14.94 7.38 -10.98
CA ASP A 12 15.24 5.96 -11.15
C ASP A 12 15.45 5.20 -9.82
N GLN A 13 15.44 5.91 -8.68
CA GLN A 13 15.60 5.32 -7.36
C GLN A 13 14.30 5.43 -6.55
N VAL A 14 13.37 4.54 -6.89
CA VAL A 14 12.13 4.32 -6.15
C VAL A 14 12.35 3.18 -5.16
N ILE A 15 12.10 3.42 -3.88
CA ILE A 15 12.31 2.43 -2.82
C ILE A 15 11.01 2.19 -2.06
N GLU A 16 10.61 0.92 -1.96
CA GLU A 16 9.44 0.54 -1.18
C GLU A 16 9.71 0.65 0.32
N SER A 17 8.73 1.18 1.05
CA SER A 17 8.84 1.39 2.50
C SER A 17 8.00 0.40 3.33
N ASP A 18 6.99 -0.22 2.72
CA ASP A 18 6.27 -1.35 3.29
C ASP A 18 7.19 -2.58 3.37
N LEU A 19 7.20 -3.30 4.48
CA LEU A 19 8.09 -4.46 4.66
C LEU A 19 7.86 -5.52 3.57
N GLY A 20 6.59 -5.82 3.26
CA GLY A 20 6.24 -6.83 2.27
C GLY A 20 6.68 -6.44 0.87
N GLU A 21 6.34 -5.24 0.42
CA GLU A 21 6.77 -4.71 -0.89
C GLU A 21 8.30 -4.62 -0.96
N ARG A 22 8.96 -4.24 0.13
CA ARG A 22 10.42 -4.13 0.16
C ARG A 22 11.13 -5.47 0.10
N ILE A 23 10.60 -6.51 0.75
CA ILE A 23 11.09 -7.89 0.59
C ILE A 23 11.02 -8.29 -0.89
N GLN A 24 9.91 -7.98 -1.55
CA GLN A 24 9.68 -8.30 -2.96
C GLN A 24 10.64 -7.52 -3.87
N GLN A 25 10.83 -6.23 -3.58
CA GLN A 25 11.79 -5.37 -4.29
C GLN A 25 13.24 -5.88 -4.16
N LEU A 26 13.64 -6.33 -2.97
CA LEU A 26 14.97 -6.92 -2.73
C LEU A 26 15.15 -8.28 -3.43
N ASP A 27 14.07 -9.06 -3.55
CA ASP A 27 14.10 -10.36 -4.22
C ASP A 27 13.87 -10.26 -5.74
N GLY A 28 13.63 -9.06 -6.28
CA GLY A 28 13.36 -8.83 -7.70
C GLY A 28 12.05 -9.48 -8.18
N GLN A 29 11.06 -9.63 -7.30
CA GLN A 29 9.77 -10.24 -7.59
C GLN A 29 8.64 -9.21 -7.54
N PRO A 30 7.59 -9.36 -8.37
CA PRO A 30 6.40 -8.54 -8.22
C PRO A 30 5.63 -8.94 -6.95
N PRO A 31 4.78 -8.05 -6.40
CA PRO A 31 3.97 -8.39 -5.24
C PRO A 31 2.94 -9.46 -5.56
N SER A 32 2.72 -10.36 -4.61
CA SER A 32 1.77 -11.44 -4.77
C SER A 32 0.37 -11.08 -4.29
N HIS A 33 0.21 -10.20 -3.30
CA HIS A 33 -1.10 -9.82 -2.71
C HIS A 33 -1.15 -8.33 -2.37
N ILE A 34 -2.33 -7.71 -2.50
CA ILE A 34 -2.50 -6.24 -2.34
C ILE A 34 -2.37 -5.72 -0.90
N VAL A 35 -2.57 -6.60 0.09
CA VAL A 35 -2.42 -6.30 1.53
C VAL A 35 -1.16 -6.97 2.12
N PHE A 36 -0.70 -8.07 1.50
CA PHE A 36 0.36 -8.91 2.04
C PHE A 36 1.34 -9.26 0.92
N PRO A 37 2.11 -8.30 0.40
CA PRO A 37 2.84 -8.44 -0.86
C PRO A 37 3.72 -9.69 -0.95
N ALA A 38 4.34 -10.09 0.17
CA ALA A 38 5.19 -11.27 0.30
C ALA A 38 4.51 -12.50 0.94
N ILE A 39 3.17 -12.63 0.91
CA ILE A 39 2.42 -13.70 1.61
C ILE A 39 2.85 -15.13 1.25
N HIS A 40 3.45 -15.31 0.07
CA HIS A 40 3.93 -16.61 -0.40
C HIS A 40 5.33 -16.99 0.11
N LYS A 41 6.03 -16.08 0.81
CA LYS A 41 7.37 -16.32 1.36
C LYS A 41 7.30 -16.73 2.82
N THR A 42 8.06 -17.75 3.19
CA THR A 42 8.29 -18.14 4.58
C THR A 42 9.28 -17.19 5.27
N ARG A 43 9.38 -17.24 6.60
CA ARG A 43 10.39 -16.45 7.34
C ARG A 43 11.81 -16.83 6.93
N GLN A 44 12.06 -18.11 6.66
CA GLN A 44 13.34 -18.59 6.14
C GLN A 44 13.64 -18.05 4.74
N ASP A 45 12.63 -17.93 3.87
CA ASP A 45 12.81 -17.27 2.57
C ASP A 45 13.23 -15.81 2.75
N VAL A 46 12.56 -15.08 3.64
CA VAL A 46 12.89 -13.69 3.95
C VAL A 46 14.31 -13.55 4.52
N ALA A 47 14.70 -14.42 5.46
CA ALA A 47 16.06 -14.43 6.01
C ALA A 47 17.12 -14.62 4.92
N ARG A 48 16.88 -15.54 3.97
CA ARG A 48 17.77 -15.76 2.82
C ARG A 48 17.83 -14.56 1.86
N VAL A 49 16.70 -13.88 1.64
CA VAL A 49 16.66 -12.63 0.85
C VAL A 49 17.49 -11.56 1.54
N PHE A 50 17.30 -11.34 2.84
CA PHE A 50 18.05 -10.33 3.60
C PHE A 50 19.54 -10.67 3.69
N ALA A 51 19.91 -11.93 3.86
CA ALA A 51 21.31 -12.35 3.84
C ALA A 51 22.00 -11.99 2.53
N ARG A 52 21.36 -12.31 1.40
CA ARG A 52 21.91 -12.05 0.06
C ARG A 52 21.97 -10.56 -0.30
N THR A 53 21.06 -9.74 0.22
CA THR A 53 20.87 -8.35 -0.24
C THR A 53 21.26 -7.28 0.77
N VAL A 54 21.22 -7.59 2.07
CA VAL A 54 21.51 -6.69 3.18
C VAL A 54 22.68 -7.20 4.05
N GLY A 55 23.14 -8.44 3.84
CA GLY A 55 24.32 -8.99 4.50
C GLY A 55 24.06 -9.52 5.92
N THR A 56 22.84 -10.02 6.18
CA THR A 56 22.47 -10.62 7.47
C THR A 56 22.75 -12.12 7.54
N ASP A 57 22.57 -12.73 8.72
CA ASP A 57 22.62 -14.18 8.90
C ASP A 57 21.42 -14.87 8.18
N PRO A 58 21.65 -15.80 7.24
CA PRO A 58 20.59 -16.52 6.52
C PRO A 58 19.78 -17.48 7.40
N GLU A 59 20.31 -17.91 8.56
CA GLU A 59 19.65 -18.88 9.43
C GLU A 59 18.84 -18.22 10.56
N ASN A 60 18.97 -16.90 10.74
CA ASN A 60 18.21 -16.16 11.74
C ASN A 60 16.87 -15.66 11.15
N ASP A 61 15.83 -16.49 11.28
CA ASP A 61 14.48 -16.20 10.80
C ASP A 61 13.56 -15.57 11.87
N GLY A 62 14.14 -15.13 13.00
CA GLY A 62 13.41 -14.57 14.12
C GLY A 62 12.59 -13.33 13.69
N PRO A 63 11.26 -13.29 13.90
CA PRO A 63 10.42 -12.17 13.44
C PRO A 63 10.91 -10.80 13.93
N HIS A 64 11.33 -10.72 15.20
CA HIS A 64 11.91 -9.49 15.76
C HIS A 64 13.23 -9.11 15.08
N PHE A 65 14.09 -10.08 14.79
CA PHE A 65 15.35 -9.84 14.09
C PHE A 65 15.10 -9.32 12.66
N LEU A 66 14.25 -9.99 11.89
CA LEU A 66 13.95 -9.61 10.51
C LEU A 66 13.32 -8.21 10.42
N THR A 67 12.38 -7.89 11.31
CA THR A 67 11.76 -6.56 11.37
C THR A 67 12.75 -5.46 11.78
N GLU A 68 13.67 -5.75 12.70
CA GLU A 68 14.72 -4.82 13.11
C GLU A 68 15.75 -4.57 11.99
N VAL A 69 16.12 -5.62 11.25
CA VAL A 69 16.95 -5.49 10.04
C VAL A 69 16.28 -4.55 9.04
N MET A 70 14.98 -4.74 8.76
CA MET A 70 14.28 -3.89 7.80
C MET A 70 14.16 -2.46 8.33
N ARG A 71 13.85 -2.25 9.60
CA ARG A 71 13.81 -0.92 10.21
C ARG A 71 15.13 -0.17 10.03
N ASN A 72 16.25 -0.83 10.33
CA ASN A 72 17.58 -0.25 10.18
C ASN A 72 17.97 -0.02 8.72
N ASN A 73 17.48 -0.86 7.80
CA ASN A 73 17.62 -0.63 6.36
C ASN A 73 16.79 0.58 5.91
N ALA A 74 15.55 0.72 6.36
CA ALA A 74 14.63 1.77 5.89
C ALA A 74 14.99 3.17 6.42
N ARG A 75 15.41 3.29 7.68
CA ARG A 75 15.60 4.60 8.34
C ARG A 75 16.53 5.57 7.59
N PRO A 76 17.74 5.20 7.13
CA PRO A 76 18.59 6.11 6.36
C PRO A 76 17.95 6.57 5.05
N ARG A 77 17.08 5.73 4.47
CA ARG A 77 16.40 6.01 3.19
C ARG A 77 15.28 7.03 3.38
N PHE A 78 14.49 6.92 4.45
CA PHE A 78 13.52 7.95 4.82
C PHE A 78 14.19 9.32 5.01
N LEU A 79 15.34 9.37 5.68
CA LEU A 79 16.08 10.61 5.93
C LEU A 79 16.71 11.21 4.67
N ALA A 80 17.02 10.39 3.67
CA ALA A 80 17.65 10.81 2.42
C ALA A 80 16.65 11.03 1.27
N ALA A 81 15.37 10.71 1.46
CA ALA A 81 14.36 10.81 0.43
C ALA A 81 13.95 12.27 0.18
N ASP A 82 13.84 12.65 -1.09
CA ASP A 82 13.38 13.97 -1.50
C ASP A 82 11.85 14.03 -1.55
N ALA A 83 11.19 12.89 -1.75
CA ALA A 83 9.74 12.79 -1.66
C ALA A 83 9.29 11.45 -1.10
N GLY A 84 8.18 11.47 -0.38
CA GLY A 84 7.41 10.27 -0.05
C GLY A 84 6.13 10.25 -0.86
N MET A 85 5.77 9.07 -1.34
CA MET A 85 4.57 8.84 -2.12
C MET A 85 3.67 7.82 -1.42
N THR A 86 2.39 8.15 -1.28
CA THR A 86 1.38 7.26 -0.68
C THR A 86 0.20 7.07 -1.63
N GLY A 87 -0.55 5.99 -1.41
CA GLY A 87 -1.93 5.91 -1.86
C GLY A 87 -2.88 6.77 -1.01
N GLY A 88 -4.17 6.45 -1.08
CA GLY A 88 -5.20 6.95 -0.18
C GLY A 88 -6.38 5.99 -0.11
N ASN A 89 -6.63 5.44 1.08
CA ASN A 89 -7.72 4.50 1.34
C ASN A 89 -9.09 5.13 1.09
N PHE A 90 -9.26 6.36 1.61
CA PHE A 90 -10.46 7.17 1.47
C PHE A 90 -10.07 8.65 1.38
N ALA A 91 -10.89 9.45 0.70
CA ALA A 91 -10.79 10.90 0.68
C ALA A 91 -12.14 11.51 1.08
N VAL A 92 -12.14 12.46 2.02
CA VAL A 92 -13.34 13.08 2.57
C VAL A 92 -13.62 14.38 1.84
N ALA A 93 -14.79 14.44 1.19
CA ALA A 93 -15.16 15.61 0.39
C ALA A 93 -15.38 16.87 1.24
N GLU A 94 -15.99 16.75 2.42
CA GLU A 94 -16.34 17.93 3.24
C GLU A 94 -15.12 18.68 3.79
N THR A 95 -14.00 18.00 4.02
CA THR A 95 -12.80 18.60 4.62
C THR A 95 -11.60 18.67 3.66
N GLY A 96 -11.66 18.01 2.51
CA GLY A 96 -10.48 17.83 1.65
C GLY A 96 -9.40 16.94 2.25
N THR A 97 -9.72 16.18 3.30
CA THR A 97 -8.78 15.26 3.97
C THR A 97 -8.70 13.94 3.22
N PHE A 98 -7.53 13.35 3.08
CA PHE A 98 -7.42 11.93 2.72
C PHE A 98 -6.81 11.11 3.85
N MET A 99 -7.07 9.82 3.81
CA MET A 99 -6.65 8.88 4.83
C MET A 99 -5.81 7.76 4.22
N VAL A 100 -4.75 7.37 4.93
CA VAL A 100 -4.00 6.15 4.68
C VAL A 100 -4.11 5.23 5.89
N CYS A 101 -4.38 3.95 5.65
CA CYS A 101 -4.39 2.91 6.68
C CYS A 101 -3.13 2.06 6.53
N THR A 102 -2.40 1.87 7.62
CA THR A 102 -1.18 1.03 7.66
C THR A 102 -1.05 0.32 9.00
N ASN A 103 -0.26 -0.76 9.06
CA ASN A 103 0.07 -1.45 10.29
C ASN A 103 1.50 -1.22 10.76
N GLU A 104 2.36 -0.65 9.91
CA GLU A 104 3.79 -0.52 10.15
C GLU A 104 4.24 0.94 10.37
N GLY A 105 3.35 1.90 10.09
CA GLY A 105 3.59 3.35 10.27
C GLY A 105 4.55 3.95 9.23
N ASN A 106 4.90 3.17 8.19
CA ASN A 106 5.74 3.62 7.09
C ASN A 106 5.11 4.78 6.30
N ALA A 107 3.79 4.77 6.15
CA ALA A 107 3.04 5.87 5.53
C ALA A 107 3.27 7.21 6.24
N ASP A 108 3.20 7.21 7.57
CA ASP A 108 3.36 8.40 8.41
C ASP A 108 4.77 8.98 8.29
N ILE A 109 5.79 8.11 8.36
CA ILE A 109 7.19 8.52 8.23
C ILE A 109 7.46 9.01 6.80
N GLY A 110 6.93 8.31 5.79
CA GLY A 110 7.05 8.68 4.38
C GLY A 110 6.36 9.99 4.03
N ALA A 111 5.25 10.32 4.69
CA ALA A 111 4.56 11.59 4.52
C ALA A 111 5.20 12.74 5.32
N SER A 112 5.82 12.44 6.47
CA SER A 112 6.25 13.48 7.43
C SER A 112 7.74 13.84 7.35
N VAL A 113 8.61 12.91 6.93
CA VAL A 113 10.06 13.14 6.90
C VAL A 113 10.51 13.85 5.62
N PRO A 114 10.20 13.34 4.41
CA PRO A 114 10.58 14.00 3.17
C PRO A 114 10.00 15.42 3.07
N PRO A 115 10.62 16.33 2.31
CA PRO A 115 10.11 17.68 2.10
C PRO A 115 8.84 17.70 1.22
N LEU A 116 8.66 16.71 0.35
CA LEU A 116 7.51 16.57 -0.54
C LEU A 116 6.72 15.28 -0.23
N HIS A 117 5.40 15.40 -0.08
CA HIS A 117 4.46 14.29 -0.01
C HIS A 117 3.59 14.27 -1.26
N ILE A 118 3.57 13.14 -1.97
CA ILE A 118 2.72 12.91 -3.15
C ILE A 118 1.68 11.84 -2.80
N ALA A 119 0.40 12.19 -2.85
CA ALA A 119 -0.69 11.25 -2.67
C ALA A 119 -1.36 10.93 -4.02
N SER A 120 -1.49 9.65 -4.37
CA SER A 120 -2.19 9.20 -5.57
C SER A 120 -3.47 8.45 -5.19
N ILE A 121 -4.62 9.05 -5.48
CA ILE A 121 -5.92 8.62 -4.95
C ILE A 121 -6.89 8.44 -6.10
N GLY A 122 -7.54 7.27 -6.18
CA GLY A 122 -8.59 7.06 -7.15
C GLY A 122 -9.85 7.87 -6.82
N ILE A 123 -10.51 8.43 -7.84
CA ILE A 123 -11.73 9.25 -7.65
C ILE A 123 -12.90 8.47 -7.03
N GLU A 124 -12.88 7.13 -7.09
CA GLU A 124 -13.85 6.23 -6.46
C GLU A 124 -13.71 6.13 -4.94
N LYS A 125 -12.63 6.69 -4.37
CA LYS A 125 -12.32 6.61 -2.93
C LYS A 125 -12.96 7.75 -2.12
N LEU A 126 -13.77 8.59 -2.76
CA LEU A 126 -14.43 9.71 -2.10
C LEU A 126 -15.55 9.24 -1.18
N VAL A 127 -15.53 9.73 0.05
CA VAL A 127 -16.61 9.64 1.03
C VAL A 127 -17.12 11.06 1.34
N PRO A 128 -18.44 11.26 1.54
CA PRO A 128 -18.97 12.60 1.73
C PRO A 128 -18.48 13.28 3.01
N ARG A 129 -18.60 12.58 4.14
CA ARG A 129 -18.35 13.14 5.48
C ARG A 129 -17.36 12.32 6.30
N VAL A 130 -16.74 12.95 7.28
CA VAL A 130 -15.83 12.33 8.26
C VAL A 130 -16.59 11.29 9.08
N GLU A 131 -17.85 11.53 9.44
CA GLU A 131 -18.68 10.59 10.20
C GLU A 131 -18.87 9.23 9.51
N ASP A 132 -18.83 9.21 8.17
CA ASP A 132 -19.00 7.99 7.37
C ASP A 132 -17.76 7.09 7.44
N LEU A 133 -16.57 7.64 7.72
CA LEU A 133 -15.30 6.91 7.71
C LEU A 133 -15.28 5.73 8.68
N GLY A 134 -15.96 5.84 9.83
CA GLY A 134 -16.00 4.78 10.83
C GLY A 134 -16.55 3.46 10.26
N VAL A 135 -17.52 3.53 9.34
CA VAL A 135 -18.08 2.35 8.67
C VAL A 135 -17.05 1.74 7.72
N PHE A 136 -16.39 2.57 6.91
CA PHE A 136 -15.43 2.14 5.90
C PHE A 136 -14.15 1.58 6.50
N LEU A 137 -13.63 2.19 7.57
CA LEU A 137 -12.49 1.71 8.33
C LEU A 137 -12.73 0.32 8.91
N ARG A 138 -13.87 0.13 9.59
CA ARG A 138 -14.26 -1.18 10.14
C ARG A 138 -14.44 -2.21 9.04
N LEU A 139 -15.08 -1.85 7.93
CA LEU A 139 -15.27 -2.74 6.79
C LEU A 139 -13.92 -3.14 6.18
N LEU A 140 -13.02 -2.19 5.94
CA LEU A 140 -11.69 -2.41 5.39
C LEU A 140 -10.90 -3.39 6.25
N SER A 141 -10.70 -3.07 7.52
CA SER A 141 -9.86 -3.85 8.44
C SER A 141 -10.35 -5.29 8.60
N ARG A 142 -11.65 -5.46 8.83
CA ARG A 142 -12.25 -6.79 9.00
C ARG A 142 -12.18 -7.62 7.74
N SER A 143 -12.35 -7.00 6.57
CA SER A 143 -12.30 -7.69 5.30
C SER A 143 -10.87 -8.06 4.90
N ALA A 144 -9.89 -7.21 5.20
CA ALA A 144 -8.50 -7.38 4.81
C ALA A 144 -7.74 -8.32 5.74
N GLU A 145 -7.87 -8.11 7.04
CA GLU A 145 -7.00 -8.72 8.07
C GLU A 145 -7.77 -9.51 9.13
N GLY A 146 -9.10 -9.36 9.19
CA GLY A 146 -9.91 -9.91 10.28
C GLY A 146 -9.73 -9.18 11.62
N THR A 147 -9.06 -8.04 11.62
CA THR A 147 -8.82 -7.19 12.79
C THR A 147 -9.95 -6.17 12.97
N PRO A 148 -10.20 -5.68 14.20
CA PRO A 148 -11.21 -4.63 14.43
C PRO A 148 -10.88 -3.30 13.72
N LEU A 149 -9.60 -2.94 13.64
CA LEU A 149 -9.05 -1.76 13.01
C LEU A 149 -7.55 -1.99 12.67
N THR A 150 -7.01 -1.27 11.68
CA THR A 150 -5.57 -1.21 11.41
C THR A 150 -4.85 -0.47 12.54
N GLN A 151 -3.54 -0.69 12.69
CA GLN A 151 -2.78 -0.05 13.78
C GLN A 151 -2.74 1.47 13.64
N TYR A 152 -2.66 1.97 12.41
CA TYR A 152 -2.68 3.39 12.10
C TYR A 152 -3.75 3.71 11.06
N SER A 153 -4.43 4.83 11.26
CA SER A 153 -5.36 5.46 10.33
C SER A 153 -5.03 6.94 10.31
N SER A 154 -4.21 7.33 9.34
CA SER A 154 -3.55 8.64 9.32
C SER A 154 -4.29 9.57 8.39
N HIS A 155 -4.66 10.74 8.89
CA HIS A 155 -5.47 11.74 8.19
C HIS A 155 -4.61 12.92 7.76
N PHE A 156 -4.57 13.19 6.46
CA PHE A 156 -3.80 14.26 5.84
C PHE A 156 -4.75 15.31 5.26
N THR A 157 -4.76 16.49 5.85
CA THR A 157 -5.60 17.63 5.41
C THR A 157 -4.80 18.72 4.69
N GLY A 158 -3.48 18.69 4.82
CA GLY A 158 -2.59 19.68 4.22
C GLY A 158 -1.12 19.28 4.40
N PRO A 159 -0.18 20.02 3.79
CA PRO A 159 1.23 19.76 3.95
C PRO A 159 1.67 20.00 5.39
N ARG A 160 2.71 19.29 5.82
CA ARG A 160 3.43 19.64 7.05
C ARG A 160 4.02 21.05 6.93
N LYS A 161 4.28 21.69 8.07
CA LYS A 161 4.95 23.01 8.09
C LYS A 161 6.28 22.95 7.33
N GLY A 162 6.45 23.82 6.34
CA GLY A 162 7.66 23.89 5.50
C GLY A 162 7.83 22.72 4.53
N GLY A 163 6.79 21.89 4.32
CA GLY A 163 6.75 20.87 3.28
C GLY A 163 5.71 21.19 2.21
N GLU A 164 5.66 20.33 1.20
CA GLU A 164 4.72 20.41 0.08
C GLU A 164 3.90 19.13 -0.01
N LEU A 165 2.63 19.25 -0.40
CA LEU A 165 1.70 18.13 -0.57
C LEU A 165 1.04 18.23 -1.94
N HIS A 166 1.27 17.22 -2.79
CA HIS A 166 0.61 17.08 -4.08
C HIS A 166 -0.41 15.95 -4.02
N ILE A 167 -1.65 16.22 -4.43
CA ILE A 167 -2.71 15.21 -4.49
C ILE A 167 -3.05 14.97 -5.96
N VAL A 168 -2.81 13.75 -6.43
CA VAL A 168 -3.16 13.29 -7.77
C VAL A 168 -4.46 12.49 -7.70
N LEU A 169 -5.53 13.07 -8.23
CA LEU A 169 -6.81 12.39 -8.38
C LEU A 169 -6.82 11.57 -9.67
N VAL A 170 -6.87 10.24 -9.52
CA VAL A 170 -6.73 9.30 -10.62
C VAL A 170 -8.11 8.84 -11.10
N ASP A 171 -8.53 9.35 -12.26
CA ASP A 171 -9.67 8.79 -12.99
C ASP A 171 -9.28 7.43 -13.61
N ASN A 172 -8.38 7.42 -14.60
CA ASN A 172 -7.98 6.22 -15.34
C ASN A 172 -9.19 5.39 -15.85
N GLY A 173 -10.22 6.08 -16.36
CA GLY A 173 -11.43 5.48 -16.93
C GLY A 173 -12.49 5.07 -15.89
N ARG A 174 -12.37 5.51 -14.64
CA ARG A 174 -13.39 5.35 -13.60
C ARG A 174 -14.62 6.18 -13.87
N SER A 175 -14.50 7.43 -14.33
CA SER A 175 -15.65 8.27 -14.69
C SER A 175 -16.48 7.63 -15.79
N ARG A 176 -15.81 6.98 -16.77
CA ARG A 176 -16.48 6.21 -17.82
C ARG A 176 -17.22 4.99 -17.26
N ARG A 177 -16.57 4.22 -16.37
CA ARG A 177 -17.17 3.04 -15.71
C ARG A 177 -18.33 3.42 -14.80
N LEU A 178 -18.29 4.60 -14.18
CA LEU A 178 -19.38 5.11 -13.35
C LEU A 178 -20.67 5.28 -14.17
N GLY A 179 -20.55 5.67 -15.43
CA GLY A 179 -21.67 5.77 -16.37
C GLY A 179 -22.13 4.43 -16.99
N MET A 180 -21.48 3.31 -16.67
CA MET A 180 -21.84 1.99 -17.22
C MET A 180 -22.76 1.24 -16.24
N PRO A 181 -24.03 0.98 -16.59
CA PRO A 181 -25.00 0.32 -15.69
C PRO A 181 -24.51 -1.02 -15.13
N ASP A 182 -23.79 -1.80 -15.92
CA ASP A 182 -23.32 -3.13 -15.52
C ASP A 182 -22.01 -3.10 -14.72
N PHE A 183 -21.24 -2.01 -14.80
CA PHE A 183 -19.86 -1.98 -14.30
C PHE A 183 -19.59 -0.98 -13.18
N TRP A 184 -20.49 -0.02 -12.92
CA TRP A 184 -20.26 1.00 -11.89
C TRP A 184 -20.05 0.39 -10.49
N HIS A 185 -20.66 -0.76 -10.20
CA HIS A 185 -20.49 -1.49 -8.94
C HIS A 185 -19.02 -1.85 -8.65
N SER A 186 -18.19 -2.01 -9.68
CA SER A 186 -16.75 -2.28 -9.51
C SER A 186 -16.02 -1.13 -8.79
N LEU A 187 -16.55 0.10 -8.87
CA LEU A 187 -16.00 1.27 -8.19
C LEU A 187 -16.26 1.27 -6.67
N LYS A 188 -17.13 0.39 -6.16
CA LYS A 188 -17.30 0.17 -4.72
C LYS A 188 -16.10 -0.55 -4.08
N CYS A 189 -15.13 -0.98 -4.87
CA CYS A 189 -13.96 -1.70 -4.38
C CYS A 189 -13.12 -0.82 -3.43
N ILE A 190 -13.13 -1.15 -2.15
CA ILE A 190 -12.27 -0.52 -1.15
C ILE A 190 -10.83 -1.08 -1.15
N ARG A 191 -10.51 -2.01 -2.06
CA ARG A 191 -9.19 -2.65 -2.19
C ARG A 191 -8.74 -3.42 -0.93
N CYS A 192 -9.68 -4.04 -0.22
CA CYS A 192 -9.40 -4.83 0.98
C CYS A 192 -8.77 -6.22 0.71
N GLY A 193 -8.73 -6.70 -0.53
CA GLY A 193 -8.18 -8.02 -0.85
C GLY A 193 -9.05 -9.22 -0.48
N ALA A 194 -10.20 -9.04 0.20
CA ALA A 194 -11.07 -10.13 0.62
C ALA A 194 -11.48 -11.08 -0.53
N CYS A 195 -11.74 -10.53 -1.72
CA CYS A 195 -12.05 -11.34 -2.90
C CYS A 195 -10.92 -12.30 -3.29
N MET A 196 -9.65 -11.93 -3.06
CA MET A 196 -8.49 -12.77 -3.31
C MET A 196 -8.44 -13.94 -2.32
N ASN A 197 -8.76 -13.67 -1.05
CA ASN A 197 -8.79 -14.67 0.02
C ASN A 197 -9.87 -15.74 -0.20
N THR A 198 -10.99 -15.40 -0.83
CA THR A 198 -12.06 -16.38 -1.15
C THR A 198 -11.85 -17.06 -2.50
N CYS A 199 -11.12 -16.45 -3.43
CA CYS A 199 -10.96 -16.96 -4.79
C CYS A 199 -10.18 -18.30 -4.81
N PRO A 200 -10.78 -19.41 -5.31
CA PRO A 200 -10.11 -20.71 -5.31
C PRO A 200 -8.89 -20.74 -6.23
N VAL A 201 -8.92 -19.99 -7.34
CA VAL A 201 -7.79 -19.88 -8.27
C VAL A 201 -6.66 -19.11 -7.61
N TYR A 202 -6.94 -17.94 -7.04
CA TYR A 202 -5.92 -17.12 -6.40
C TYR A 202 -5.25 -17.85 -5.23
N ARG A 203 -6.01 -18.58 -4.41
CA ARG A 203 -5.46 -19.38 -3.30
C ARG A 203 -4.52 -20.50 -3.73
N ARG A 204 -4.59 -20.95 -4.98
CA ARG A 204 -3.74 -22.01 -5.53
C ARG A 204 -2.58 -21.47 -6.34
N SER A 205 -2.82 -20.41 -7.13
CA SER A 205 -1.84 -19.86 -8.08
C SER A 205 -1.08 -18.65 -7.54
N GLY A 206 -1.60 -17.96 -6.51
CA GLY A 206 -1.09 -16.67 -6.03
C GLY A 206 -1.28 -15.54 -7.05
N GLY A 207 -0.93 -14.31 -6.65
CA GLY A 207 -1.01 -13.15 -7.56
C GLY A 207 0.03 -13.15 -8.67
N LEU A 208 1.17 -13.83 -8.46
CA LEU A 208 2.28 -13.88 -9.42
C LEU A 208 1.86 -14.48 -10.78
N ALA A 209 0.82 -15.32 -10.81
CA ALA A 209 0.31 -15.96 -12.02
C ALA A 209 -0.56 -15.05 -12.90
N TYR A 210 -1.06 -13.91 -12.39
CA TYR A 210 -2.09 -13.11 -13.08
C TYR A 210 -1.56 -12.11 -14.10
N GLY A 211 -0.24 -11.93 -14.24
CA GLY A 211 0.37 -10.99 -15.20
C GLY A 211 -0.01 -9.51 -15.00
N ALA A 212 -0.61 -9.19 -13.85
CA ALA A 212 -0.97 -7.85 -13.39
C ALA A 212 -0.34 -7.62 -12.02
N ILE A 213 -0.33 -6.37 -11.53
CA ILE A 213 0.44 -6.00 -10.32
C ILE A 213 0.09 -6.87 -9.11
N TYR A 214 -1.19 -7.13 -8.82
CA TYR A 214 -1.60 -7.92 -7.65
C TYR A 214 -2.56 -9.06 -7.99
N SER A 215 -3.57 -8.78 -8.80
CA SER A 215 -4.63 -9.73 -9.15
C SER A 215 -5.10 -9.47 -10.57
N GLY A 216 -5.77 -10.46 -11.14
CA GLY A 216 -6.46 -10.32 -12.42
C GLY A 216 -7.45 -9.14 -12.44
N PRO A 217 -7.78 -8.65 -13.63
CA PRO A 217 -8.60 -7.44 -13.79
C PRO A 217 -10.03 -7.68 -13.32
N ILE A 218 -10.52 -6.80 -12.44
CA ILE A 218 -11.94 -6.72 -12.08
C ILE A 218 -12.66 -6.01 -13.23
N GLY A 219 -13.49 -6.72 -13.98
CA GLY A 219 -14.28 -6.14 -15.07
C GLY A 219 -13.46 -5.71 -16.28
N ARG A 220 -12.44 -6.49 -16.70
CA ARG A 220 -11.87 -6.33 -18.05
C ARG A 220 -12.94 -6.74 -19.06
N HIS A 221 -13.49 -5.76 -19.75
CA HIS A 221 -14.01 -6.01 -21.08
C HIS A 221 -12.81 -6.00 -22.05
N PRO A 222 -12.74 -6.88 -23.06
CA PRO A 222 -11.86 -6.68 -24.20
C PRO A 222 -12.07 -5.30 -24.85
#